data_AF-A0A1V5UBF6-F1
#
_entry.id   AF-A0A1V5UBF6-F1
#
_cell.length_a   1.000
_cell.length_b   1.000
_cell.length_c   1.000
_cell.angle_alpha   90.00
_cell.angle_beta   90.00
_cell.angle_gamma   90.00
#
_symmetry.space_group_name_H-M   'P 1'
#
loop_
_entity.id
_entity.type
_entity.pdbx_description
1 polymer ?
#
loop_
_entity_poly.entity_id
_entity_poly.type
_entity_poly.pdbx_seq_one_letter_code
_entity_poly.pdbx_strand_id
1 'polypeptide(L)'
;MASLQEIIDLRARAEKLQLENREILDKYSDEELSQIYNGIGPDAFPAWLRRVISELHPTLAVVAFIHDVEWYESDGSEEKFAESNTRFKTNGYKVAKAEYGWYNPLRYIVMNDARRFGNLCQLFGWDAWASSCQCDVSTKKCKTNNKGK
;
A
#
# COMPACT_ATOMS: atom_id res chain seq x y z
N MET A 1 -0.90 9.37 10.50
CA MET A 1 -0.36 8.17 11.16
C MET A 1 -1.53 7.31 11.60
N ALA A 2 -1.55 6.06 11.15
CA ALA A 2 -2.54 5.08 11.59
C ALA A 2 -2.33 4.72 13.07
N SER A 3 -3.38 4.28 13.76
CA SER A 3 -3.23 3.79 15.14
C SER A 3 -2.58 2.41 15.16
N LEU A 4 -1.91 2.04 16.26
CA LEU A 4 -1.34 0.68 16.39
C LEU A 4 -2.40 -0.42 16.25
N GLN A 5 -3.60 -0.18 16.82
CA GLN A 5 -4.71 -1.13 16.69
C GLN A 5 -5.14 -1.31 15.23
N GLU A 6 -5.16 -0.21 14.46
CA GLU A 6 -5.48 -0.25 13.03
C GLU A 6 -4.44 -1.08 12.24
N ILE A 7 -3.15 -0.91 12.52
CA ILE A 7 -2.09 -1.72 11.91
C ILE A 7 -2.25 -3.20 12.23
N ILE A 8 -2.50 -3.54 13.50
CA ILE A 8 -2.73 -4.92 13.93
C ILE A 8 -3.93 -5.53 13.19
N ASP A 9 -5.04 -4.78 13.10
CA ASP A 9 -6.25 -5.22 12.41
C ASP A 9 -6.01 -5.42 10.91
N LEU A 10 -5.24 -4.51 10.28
CA LEU A 10 -4.86 -4.62 8.87
C LEU A 10 -3.97 -5.84 8.60
N ARG A 11 -2.97 -6.10 9.46
CA ARG A 11 -2.13 -7.32 9.37
C ARG A 11 -2.97 -8.58 9.52
N ALA A 12 -3.80 -8.64 10.55
CA ALA A 12 -4.69 -9.78 10.78
C ALA A 12 -5.63 -10.03 9.60
N ARG A 13 -6.11 -8.95 8.96
CA ARG A 13 -6.96 -9.03 7.78
C ARG A 13 -6.19 -9.49 6.53
N ALA A 14 -4.97 -9.00 6.32
CA ALA A 14 -4.10 -9.44 5.22
C ALA A 14 -3.80 -10.94 5.35
N GLU A 15 -3.54 -11.40 6.57
CA GLU A 15 -3.32 -12.80 6.91
C GLU A 15 -4.58 -13.65 6.63
N LYS A 16 -5.72 -13.25 7.21
CA LYS A 16 -7.01 -13.95 7.06
C LYS A 16 -7.44 -14.08 5.61
N LEU A 17 -7.24 -13.03 4.81
CA LEU A 17 -7.59 -13.00 3.39
C LEU A 17 -6.50 -13.60 2.50
N GLN A 18 -5.36 -14.02 3.06
CA GLN A 18 -4.23 -14.58 2.34
C GLN A 18 -3.79 -13.68 1.17
N LEU A 19 -3.72 -12.36 1.41
CA LEU A 19 -3.38 -11.40 0.34
C LEU A 19 -1.96 -11.67 -0.19
N GLU A 20 -1.77 -11.42 -1.48
CA GLU A 20 -0.46 -11.57 -2.13
C GLU A 20 0.55 -10.59 -1.51
N ASN A 21 1.77 -11.09 -1.28
CA ASN A 21 2.90 -10.36 -0.69
C ASN A 21 2.67 -9.82 0.72
N ARG A 22 1.70 -10.37 1.48
CA ARG A 22 1.45 -9.99 2.88
C ARG A 22 2.65 -10.19 3.81
N GLU A 23 3.54 -11.12 3.47
CA GLU A 23 4.77 -11.44 4.21
C GLU A 23 5.77 -10.27 4.24
N ILE A 24 5.65 -9.30 3.34
CA ILE A 24 6.44 -8.06 3.38
C ILE A 24 6.22 -7.29 4.70
N LEU A 25 5.05 -7.44 5.30
CA LEU A 25 4.67 -6.78 6.55
C LEU A 25 5.48 -7.32 7.73
N ASP A 26 5.94 -8.57 7.67
CA ASP A 26 6.67 -9.21 8.78
C ASP A 26 8.10 -8.69 8.94
N LYS A 27 8.59 -7.90 7.98
CA LYS A 27 9.90 -7.24 8.04
C LYS A 27 9.94 -6.07 9.02
N TYR A 28 8.79 -5.58 9.46
CA TYR A 28 8.62 -4.34 10.20
C TYR A 28 7.84 -4.56 11.49
N SER A 29 8.13 -3.77 12.53
CA SER A 29 7.30 -3.72 13.73
C SER A 29 5.98 -2.98 13.44
N ASP A 30 4.95 -3.16 14.29
CA ASP A 30 3.68 -2.45 14.12
C ASP A 30 3.86 -0.92 14.24
N GLU A 31 4.84 -0.46 15.03
CA GLU A 31 5.23 0.95 15.11
C GLU A 31 5.85 1.44 13.80
N GLU A 32 6.78 0.68 13.21
CA GLU A 32 7.38 1.03 11.91
C GLU A 32 6.33 1.05 10.81
N LEU A 33 5.44 0.05 10.78
CA LEU A 33 4.32 -0.03 9.86
C LEU A 33 3.36 1.15 10.04
N SER A 34 3.13 1.64 11.25
CA SER A 34 2.30 2.84 11.50
C SER A 34 2.91 4.15 10.96
N GLN A 35 4.24 4.16 10.77
CA GLN A 35 4.97 5.29 10.18
C GLN A 35 5.05 5.19 8.66
N ILE A 36 5.19 3.97 8.13
CA ILE A 36 5.17 3.70 6.69
C ILE A 36 3.76 3.92 6.15
N TYR A 37 2.78 3.29 6.79
CA TYR A 37 1.36 3.43 6.47
C TYR A 37 0.81 4.71 7.08
N ASN A 38 0.81 5.76 6.26
CA ASN A 38 0.31 7.07 6.67
C ASN A 38 -1.23 7.18 6.69
N GLY A 39 -1.94 6.05 6.58
CA GLY A 39 -3.35 5.99 6.23
C GLY A 39 -3.52 5.92 4.71
N ILE A 40 -4.75 6.03 4.23
CA ILE A 40 -5.01 6.00 2.78
C ILE A 40 -4.44 7.30 2.17
N GLY A 41 -3.20 7.22 1.67
CA GLY A 41 -2.51 8.26 0.89
C GLY A 41 -1.59 9.20 1.69
N PRO A 42 -0.27 9.29 1.39
CA PRO A 42 0.61 10.31 1.96
C PRO A 42 0.16 11.72 1.61
N ASP A 43 0.56 12.68 2.45
CA ASP A 43 0.25 14.08 2.21
C ASP A 43 0.87 14.67 0.92
N ALA A 44 1.78 13.91 0.31
CA ALA A 44 2.46 14.21 -0.95
C ALA A 44 1.64 13.84 -2.21
N PHE A 45 0.56 13.08 -2.08
CA PHE A 45 -0.23 12.69 -3.25
C PHE A 45 -1.04 13.86 -3.80
N PRO A 46 -1.14 14.01 -5.14
CA PRO A 46 -1.99 15.02 -5.77
C PRO A 46 -3.41 14.98 -5.18
N ALA A 47 -4.03 16.15 -4.97
CA ALA A 47 -5.35 16.26 -4.34
C ALA A 47 -6.43 15.41 -5.03
N TRP A 48 -6.29 15.16 -6.34
CA TRP A 48 -7.18 14.27 -7.08
C TRP A 48 -7.00 12.80 -6.67
N LEU A 49 -5.77 12.34 -6.42
CA LEU A 49 -5.47 10.98 -5.96
C LEU A 49 -5.99 10.76 -4.53
N ARG A 50 -5.83 11.74 -3.64
CA ARG A 50 -6.46 11.77 -2.31
C ARG A 50 -7.99 11.66 -2.36
N ARG A 51 -8.63 12.28 -3.35
CA ARG A 51 -10.10 12.23 -3.49
C ARG A 51 -10.59 10.85 -3.91
N VAL A 52 -9.90 10.20 -4.85
CA VAL A 52 -10.23 8.82 -5.23
C VAL A 52 -9.96 7.90 -4.01
N ILE A 53 -8.84 8.07 -3.32
CA ILE A 53 -8.47 7.40 -2.06
C ILE A 53 -9.48 7.65 -0.92
N SER A 54 -10.13 8.81 -0.87
CA SER A 54 -11.20 9.10 0.10
C SER A 54 -12.50 8.39 -0.26
N GLU A 55 -12.69 8.02 -1.53
CA GLU A 55 -13.76 7.14 -2.01
C GLU A 55 -13.38 5.64 -1.85
N LEU A 56 -12.14 5.33 -1.44
CA LEU A 56 -11.70 3.97 -1.15
C LEU A 56 -12.50 3.42 0.04
N HIS A 57 -13.36 2.45 -0.24
CA HIS A 57 -14.13 1.77 0.79
C HIS A 57 -13.19 1.18 1.87
N PRO A 58 -13.57 1.13 3.17
CA PRO A 58 -12.79 0.52 4.26
C PRO A 58 -12.31 -0.92 4.01
N THR A 59 -12.85 -1.56 2.97
CA THR A 59 -12.43 -2.87 2.49
C THR A 59 -11.06 -2.83 1.81
N LEU A 60 -10.73 -1.79 1.04
CA LEU A 60 -9.46 -1.69 0.31
C LEU A 60 -8.30 -1.14 1.15
N ALA A 61 -8.54 -0.68 2.39
CA ALA A 61 -7.49 -0.18 3.28
C ALA A 61 -6.34 -1.19 3.46
N VAL A 62 -6.66 -2.48 3.61
CA VAL A 62 -5.65 -3.56 3.72
C VAL A 62 -4.84 -3.79 2.45
N VAL A 63 -5.39 -3.45 1.29
CA VAL A 63 -4.69 -3.54 0.00
C VAL A 63 -3.73 -2.37 -0.15
N ALA A 64 -4.20 -1.16 0.17
CA ALA A 64 -3.36 0.03 0.22
C ALA A 64 -2.21 -0.12 1.22
N PHE A 65 -2.46 -0.76 2.36
CA PHE A 65 -1.45 -1.02 3.37
C PHE A 65 -0.27 -1.85 2.83
N ILE A 66 -0.53 -2.97 2.17
CA ILE A 66 0.54 -3.79 1.55
C ILE A 66 1.27 -2.97 0.48
N HIS A 67 0.52 -2.23 -0.34
CA HIS A 67 1.08 -1.41 -1.42
C HIS A 67 2.02 -0.31 -0.90
N ASP A 68 1.66 0.40 0.17
CA ASP A 68 2.51 1.44 0.75
C ASP A 68 3.84 0.88 1.24
N VAL A 69 3.84 -0.35 1.80
CA VAL A 69 5.08 -1.02 2.24
C VAL A 69 5.91 -1.47 1.03
N GLU A 70 5.29 -1.97 -0.05
CA GLU A 70 5.99 -2.29 -1.30
C GLU A 70 6.69 -1.06 -1.90
N TRP A 71 6.03 0.09 -1.86
CA TRP A 71 6.56 1.36 -2.35
C TRP A 71 7.65 1.93 -1.48
N TYR A 72 7.54 1.76 -0.16
CA TYR A 72 8.61 2.08 0.77
C TYR A 72 9.87 1.25 0.50
N GLU A 73 9.71 -0.01 0.06
CA GLU A 73 10.81 -0.88 -0.37
C GLU A 73 11.18 -0.75 -1.86
N SER A 74 10.69 0.29 -2.56
CA SER A 74 10.99 0.49 -3.97
C SER A 74 12.50 0.45 -4.23
N ASP A 75 12.89 -0.39 -5.19
CA ASP A 75 14.25 -0.48 -5.72
C ASP A 75 14.39 0.26 -7.06
N GLY A 76 13.35 0.98 -7.49
CA GLY A 76 13.30 1.65 -8.78
C GLY A 76 13.14 0.72 -9.98
N SER A 77 12.87 -0.57 -9.78
CA SER A 77 12.64 -1.53 -10.87
C SER A 77 11.28 -1.35 -11.52
N GLU A 78 11.25 -1.26 -12.85
CA GLU A 78 10.01 -1.21 -13.65
C GLU A 78 9.17 -2.48 -13.50
N GLU A 79 9.83 -3.64 -13.40
CA GLU A 79 9.15 -4.93 -13.21
C GLU A 79 8.40 -4.95 -11.88
N LYS A 80 9.09 -4.61 -10.77
CA LYS A 80 8.48 -4.60 -9.44
C LYS A 80 7.42 -3.51 -9.29
N PHE A 81 7.57 -2.38 -9.96
CA PHE A 81 6.53 -1.36 -10.06
C PHE A 81 5.26 -1.92 -10.68
N ALA A 82 5.38 -2.57 -11.85
CA ALA A 82 4.26 -3.19 -12.55
C ALA A 82 3.63 -4.34 -11.75
N GLU A 83 4.46 -5.14 -11.07
CA GLU A 83 3.99 -6.19 -10.16
C GLU A 83 3.20 -5.62 -8.98
N SER A 84 3.71 -4.59 -8.29
CA SER A 84 3.02 -3.96 -7.16
C SER A 84 1.65 -3.41 -7.58
N ASN A 85 1.58 -2.72 -8.72
CA ASN A 85 0.31 -2.20 -9.26
C ASN A 85 -0.66 -3.33 -9.68
N THR A 86 -0.12 -4.44 -10.20
CA THR A 86 -0.92 -5.64 -10.51
C THR A 86 -1.45 -6.31 -9.25
N ARG A 87 -0.60 -6.46 -8.22
CA ARG A 87 -0.99 -7.02 -6.92
C ARG A 87 -2.06 -6.19 -6.24
N PHE A 88 -2.01 -4.87 -6.33
CA PHE A 88 -3.09 -3.99 -5.82
C PHE A 88 -4.46 -4.41 -6.38
N LYS A 89 -4.55 -4.61 -7.70
CA LYS A 89 -5.78 -5.06 -8.36
C LYS A 89 -6.18 -6.45 -7.89
N THR A 90 -5.26 -7.41 -7.87
CA THR A 90 -5.56 -8.81 -7.50
C THR A 90 -6.03 -8.93 -6.04
N ASN A 91 -5.34 -8.25 -5.12
CA ASN A 91 -5.71 -8.18 -3.71
C ASN A 91 -7.05 -7.47 -3.52
N GLY A 92 -7.30 -6.37 -4.24
CA GLY A 92 -8.60 -5.69 -4.20
C GLY A 92 -9.75 -6.56 -4.68
N TYR A 93 -9.52 -7.41 -5.69
CA TYR A 93 -10.51 -8.38 -6.13
C TYR A 93 -10.74 -9.44 -5.05
N LYS A 94 -9.69 -9.93 -4.41
CA LYS A 94 -9.79 -10.93 -3.34
C LYS A 94 -10.60 -10.42 -2.16
N VAL A 95 -10.31 -9.21 -1.70
CA VAL A 95 -11.08 -8.50 -0.67
C VAL A 95 -12.55 -8.39 -1.10
N ALA A 96 -12.84 -7.85 -2.28
CA ALA A 96 -14.22 -7.64 -2.73
C ALA A 96 -15.03 -8.96 -2.77
N LYS A 97 -14.40 -10.05 -3.20
CA LYS A 97 -15.03 -11.37 -3.26
C LYS A 97 -15.27 -11.99 -1.88
N ALA A 98 -14.45 -11.65 -0.89
CA ALA A 98 -14.58 -12.13 0.49
C ALA A 98 -15.65 -11.35 1.27
N GLU A 99 -15.75 -10.04 1.02
CA GLU A 99 -16.65 -9.14 1.74
C GLU A 99 -18.08 -9.15 1.17
N TYR A 100 -18.21 -9.42 -0.14
CA TYR A 100 -19.48 -9.33 -0.84
C TYR A 100 -19.80 -10.58 -1.66
N GLY A 101 -21.03 -11.08 -1.46
CA GLY A 101 -21.60 -12.14 -2.29
C GLY A 101 -21.70 -11.72 -3.77
N TRP A 102 -21.76 -12.70 -4.68
CA TRP A 102 -21.75 -12.45 -6.14
C TRP A 102 -22.94 -11.61 -6.63
N TYR A 103 -24.05 -11.59 -5.89
CA TYR A 103 -25.25 -10.82 -6.19
C TYR A 103 -25.18 -9.35 -5.70
N ASN A 104 -24.21 -9.03 -4.84
CA ASN A 104 -24.11 -7.68 -4.27
C ASN A 104 -23.34 -6.76 -5.23
N PRO A 105 -23.95 -5.66 -5.72
CA PRO A 105 -23.30 -4.74 -6.66
C PRO A 105 -22.03 -4.09 -6.12
N LEU A 106 -21.91 -3.91 -4.79
CA LEU A 106 -20.71 -3.34 -4.16
C LEU A 106 -19.45 -4.16 -4.45
N ARG A 107 -19.59 -5.48 -4.64
CA ARG A 107 -18.48 -6.36 -5.06
C ARG A 107 -17.80 -5.82 -6.32
N TYR A 108 -18.59 -5.48 -7.33
CA TYR A 108 -18.10 -5.07 -8.63
C TYR A 108 -17.62 -3.62 -8.63
N ILE A 109 -18.22 -2.78 -7.79
CA ILE A 109 -17.74 -1.41 -7.56
C ILE A 109 -16.33 -1.47 -6.97
N VAL A 110 -16.14 -2.20 -5.86
CA VAL A 110 -14.82 -2.33 -5.21
C VAL A 110 -13.78 -2.96 -6.15
N MET A 111 -14.17 -3.97 -6.93
CA MET A 111 -13.27 -4.53 -7.96
C MET A 111 -12.89 -3.48 -9.01
N ASN A 112 -13.86 -2.73 -9.52
CA ASN A 112 -13.58 -1.70 -10.51
C ASN A 112 -12.72 -0.56 -9.92
N ASP A 113 -12.91 -0.20 -8.66
CA ASP A 113 -12.08 0.78 -7.97
C ASP A 113 -10.65 0.27 -7.87
N ALA A 114 -10.42 -0.94 -7.33
CA ALA A 114 -9.09 -1.53 -7.26
C ALA A 114 -8.37 -1.57 -8.62
N ARG A 115 -9.10 -1.88 -9.70
CA ARG A 115 -8.59 -1.82 -11.08
C ARG A 115 -8.23 -0.40 -11.49
N ARG A 116 -9.09 0.59 -11.21
CA ARG A 116 -8.84 1.99 -11.54
C ARG A 116 -7.60 2.51 -10.81
N PHE A 117 -7.45 2.21 -9.52
CA PHE A 117 -6.26 2.58 -8.76
C PHE A 117 -4.99 1.96 -9.30
N GLY A 118 -4.96 0.64 -9.49
CA GLY A 118 -3.77 -0.01 -10.06
C GLY A 118 -3.38 0.60 -11.42
N ASN A 119 -4.36 0.91 -12.27
CA ASN A 119 -4.11 1.57 -13.55
C ASN A 119 -3.59 3.00 -13.39
N LEU A 120 -4.13 3.78 -12.46
CA LEU A 120 -3.69 5.15 -12.19
C LEU A 120 -2.27 5.18 -11.62
N CYS A 121 -1.95 4.29 -10.67
CA CYS A 121 -0.59 4.11 -10.17
C CYS A 121 0.35 3.70 -11.30
N GLN A 122 -0.06 2.79 -12.19
CA GLN A 122 0.76 2.39 -13.35
C GLN A 122 1.06 3.55 -14.29
N LEU A 123 0.10 4.44 -14.55
CA LEU A 123 0.24 5.53 -15.51
C LEU A 123 1.03 6.73 -14.96
N PHE A 124 0.91 7.01 -13.66
CA PHE A 124 1.41 8.25 -13.06
C PHE A 124 2.40 8.04 -11.91
N GLY A 125 2.57 6.81 -11.45
CA GLY A 125 3.36 6.48 -10.28
C GLY A 125 4.85 6.27 -10.52
N TRP A 126 5.28 6.17 -11.78
CA TRP A 126 6.65 5.79 -12.12
C TRP A 126 7.69 6.75 -11.53
N ASP A 127 7.50 8.06 -11.69
CA ASP A 127 8.46 9.05 -11.20
C ASP A 127 8.64 8.95 -9.68
N ALA A 128 7.57 8.69 -8.94
CA ALA A 128 7.61 8.51 -7.50
C ALA A 128 8.27 7.18 -7.09
N TRP A 129 8.05 6.10 -7.85
CA TRP A 129 8.69 4.80 -7.63
C TRP A 129 10.20 4.84 -7.92
N ALA A 130 10.59 5.46 -9.03
CA ALA A 130 11.97 5.53 -9.50
C ALA A 130 12.81 6.60 -8.77
N SER A 131 12.15 7.53 -8.09
CA SER A 131 12.84 8.51 -7.25
C SER A 131 13.54 7.80 -6.10
N SER A 132 14.88 7.86 -6.07
CA SER A 132 15.68 7.42 -4.93
C SER A 132 15.16 8.15 -3.68
N CYS A 133 14.55 7.43 -2.74
CA CYS A 133 13.86 8.01 -1.60
C CYS A 133 14.83 8.87 -0.77
N GLN A 134 14.83 10.19 -0.98
CA GLN A 134 15.21 11.18 0.04
C GLN A 134 13.97 11.41 0.94
N CYS A 135 13.42 10.34 1.48
CA CYS A 135 12.44 10.46 2.55
C CYS A 135 13.21 10.71 3.85
N ASP A 136 12.89 11.80 4.56
CA ASP A 136 13.49 12.25 5.81
C ASP A 136 13.54 11.19 6.94
N VAL A 137 12.78 10.09 6.78
CA VAL A 137 12.79 8.93 7.68
C VAL A 137 14.10 8.12 7.58
N SER A 138 14.75 8.12 6.42
CA SER A 138 16.02 7.41 6.15
C SER A 138 17.24 8.03 6.84
N THR A 139 17.10 9.20 7.46
CA THR A 139 18.21 9.91 8.12
C THR A 139 18.76 9.16 9.33
N LYS A 140 18.07 8.11 9.83
CA LYS A 140 18.58 7.25 10.92
C LYS A 140 19.45 6.09 10.46
N LYS A 141 19.26 5.51 9.26
CA LYS A 141 20.09 4.37 8.81
C LYS A 141 21.46 4.79 8.27
N CYS A 142 21.58 6.03 7.78
CA CYS A 142 22.86 6.52 7.21
C CYS A 142 23.85 7.05 8.27
N LYS A 143 23.42 7.33 9.52
CA LYS A 143 24.29 7.90 10.56
C LYS A 143 25.06 6.87 11.40
N THR A 144 24.73 5.58 11.32
CA THR A 144 25.33 4.57 12.20
C THR A 144 26.59 3.90 11.62
N ASN A 145 26.86 4.03 10.32
CA ASN A 145 28.03 3.42 9.67
C ASN A 145 29.23 4.35 9.45
N ASN A 146 29.23 5.56 10.01
CA ASN A 146 30.32 6.52 9.83
C ASN A 146 30.92 7.03 11.17
N LYS A 147 31.15 6.11 12.11
CA LYS A 147 32.09 6.33 13.23
C LYS A 147 33.03 5.14 13.32
N GLY A 148 34.13 5.25 12.59
CA GLY A 148 35.22 4.28 12.55
C GLY A 148 36.37 4.80 11.69
N LYS A 149 36.85 6.01 12.01
CA LYS A 149 38.24 6.39 11.76
C LYS A 149 38.95 6.38 13.10
#